data_AF-A0A934NGM3-F1
#
_entry.id   AF-A0A934NGM3-F1
#
_cell.length_a   1.000
_cell.length_b   1.000
_cell.length_c   1.000
_cell.angle_alpha   90.00
_cell.angle_beta   90.00
_cell.angle_gamma   90.00
#
_symmetry.space_group_name_H-M   'P 1'
#
loop_
_entity.id
_entity.type
_entity.pdbx_description
1 polymer ?
#
loop_
_entity_poly.entity_id
_entity_poly.type
_entity_poly.pdbx_seq_one_letter_code
_entity_poly.pdbx_strand_id
1 'polypeptide(L)'
;MALSCQIMIEAVRRPYAPHEQEALLDLFGTPQRWGTSLKTMLWTHTSMVVPGFEGTTAAKLSVPTSFDLSLAPTKYFFALEGGEVPLTFQFSGTVFYRDAEAALMTERIPWTKECRFRMPVAVWRELIERHYSDGAWLCLSREVFDRLYRYKARRSVPTWESIIDELLENASDKVLP
;
A
#
# COMPACT_ATOMS: atom_id res chain seq x y z
N MET A 1 11.69 -20.76 14.03
CA MET A 1 10.23 -20.65 13.75
C MET A 1 10.03 -20.08 12.35
N ALA A 2 9.10 -20.62 11.57
CA ALA A 2 8.70 -20.04 10.27
C ALA A 2 7.37 -19.29 10.45
N LEU A 3 7.37 -17.99 10.16
CA LEU A 3 6.25 -17.09 10.39
C LEU A 3 5.81 -16.44 9.08
N SER A 4 4.54 -16.56 8.77
CA SER A 4 3.86 -15.80 7.72
C SER A 4 2.97 -14.76 8.38
N CYS A 5 2.90 -13.59 7.77
CA CYS A 5 2.07 -12.48 8.23
C CYS A 5 1.30 -11.88 7.07
N GLN A 6 -0.01 -11.73 7.28
CA GLN A 6 -0.89 -10.95 6.42
C GLN A 6 -1.16 -9.61 7.09
N ILE A 7 -0.87 -8.51 6.39
CA ILE A 7 -1.07 -7.15 6.90
C ILE A 7 -2.31 -6.57 6.24
N MET A 8 -3.31 -6.25 7.05
CA MET A 8 -4.60 -5.70 6.63
C MET A 8 -4.67 -4.23 6.99
N ILE A 9 -5.25 -3.42 6.10
CA ILE A 9 -5.62 -2.03 6.33
C ILE A 9 -7.10 -2.01 6.71
N GLU A 10 -7.42 -1.63 7.93
CA GLU A 10 -8.80 -1.54 8.44
C GLU A 10 -9.40 -0.15 8.13
N ALA A 11 -9.50 0.20 6.85
CA ALA A 11 -9.91 1.53 6.38
C ALA A 11 -11.21 2.05 7.04
N VAL A 12 -12.13 1.15 7.39
CA VAL A 12 -13.40 1.46 8.08
C VAL A 12 -13.24 2.02 9.49
N ARG A 13 -12.07 1.86 10.12
CA ARG A 13 -11.79 2.27 11.51
C ARG A 13 -11.11 3.63 11.61
N ARG A 14 -11.05 4.37 10.50
CA ARG A 14 -10.41 5.68 10.38
C ARG A 14 -11.42 6.72 9.87
N PRO A 15 -11.53 7.91 10.47
CA PRO A 15 -12.24 9.03 9.86
C PRO A 15 -11.41 9.65 8.74
N TYR A 16 -12.07 10.22 7.73
CA TYR A 16 -11.41 10.83 6.58
C TYR A 16 -11.81 12.30 6.45
N ALA A 17 -10.82 13.18 6.27
CA ALA A 17 -11.07 14.59 5.99
C ALA A 17 -11.64 14.78 4.57
N PRO A 18 -12.35 15.90 4.28
CA PRO A 18 -12.99 16.10 2.98
C PRO A 18 -12.07 15.93 1.77
N HIS A 19 -10.83 16.42 1.84
CA HIS A 19 -9.84 16.25 0.77
C HIS A 19 -9.44 14.77 0.57
N GLU A 20 -9.31 14.00 1.65
CA GLU A 20 -9.02 12.56 1.56
C GLU A 20 -10.22 11.81 0.98
N GLN A 21 -11.45 12.25 1.28
CA GLN A 21 -12.66 11.66 0.70
C GLN A 21 -12.68 11.82 -0.82
N GLU A 22 -12.30 12.98 -1.33
CA GLU A 22 -12.16 13.24 -2.77
C GLU A 22 -11.06 12.37 -3.40
N ALA A 23 -9.89 12.28 -2.76
CA ALA A 23 -8.79 11.44 -3.24
C ALA A 23 -9.11 9.93 -3.22
N LEU A 24 -10.04 9.50 -2.35
CA LEU A 24 -10.47 8.11 -2.22
C LEU A 24 -11.64 7.71 -3.14
N LEU A 25 -12.15 8.62 -3.97
CA LEU A 25 -13.27 8.34 -4.87
C LEU A 25 -13.00 7.14 -5.79
N ASP A 26 -11.79 7.01 -6.32
CA ASP A 26 -11.40 5.92 -7.20
C ASP A 26 -11.33 4.55 -6.49
N LEU A 27 -11.19 4.54 -5.16
CA LEU A 27 -11.13 3.31 -4.36
C LEU A 27 -12.48 2.90 -3.79
N PHE A 28 -13.19 3.85 -3.20
CA PHE A 28 -14.40 3.58 -2.42
C PHE A 28 -15.63 4.30 -2.97
N GLY A 29 -15.51 5.08 -4.04
CA GLY A 29 -16.60 5.92 -4.53
C GLY A 29 -16.95 7.04 -3.53
N THR A 30 -18.12 7.63 -3.74
CA THR A 30 -18.58 8.78 -2.94
C THR A 30 -18.82 8.42 -1.47
N PRO A 31 -18.66 9.36 -0.53
CA PRO A 31 -18.86 9.12 0.91
C PRO A 31 -20.22 8.51 1.26
N GLN A 32 -21.28 8.84 0.50
CA GLN A 32 -22.63 8.28 0.71
C GLN A 32 -22.68 6.76 0.48
N ARG A 33 -21.73 6.19 -0.27
CA ARG A 33 -21.65 4.74 -0.56
C ARG A 33 -20.74 3.99 0.41
N TRP A 34 -20.03 4.69 1.30
CA TRP A 34 -19.02 4.07 2.17
C TRP A 34 -19.56 3.06 3.16
N GLY A 35 -20.86 3.07 3.44
CA GLY A 35 -21.50 2.00 4.20
C GLY A 35 -21.34 0.60 3.58
N THR A 36 -21.07 0.51 2.27
CA THR A 36 -20.86 -0.77 1.56
C THR A 36 -19.53 -0.87 0.82
N SER A 37 -18.93 0.25 0.41
CA SER A 37 -17.69 0.26 -0.37
C SER A 37 -16.42 0.33 0.47
N LEU A 38 -16.45 1.03 1.60
CA LEU A 38 -15.31 1.15 2.51
C LEU A 38 -15.15 -0.19 3.24
N LYS A 39 -14.00 -0.83 3.07
CA LYS A 39 -13.75 -2.17 3.60
C LYS A 39 -12.31 -2.35 4.02
N THR A 40 -12.10 -3.32 4.91
CA THR A 40 -10.76 -3.82 5.21
C THR A 40 -10.16 -4.44 3.95
N MET A 41 -8.91 -4.12 3.66
CA MET A 41 -8.21 -4.63 2.48
C MET A 41 -6.81 -5.13 2.82
N LEU A 42 -6.33 -6.09 2.03
CA LEU A 42 -4.97 -6.60 2.14
C LEU A 42 -3.99 -5.52 1.72
N TRP A 43 -3.04 -5.18 2.58
CA TRP A 43 -1.85 -4.44 2.16
C TRP A 43 -0.87 -5.39 1.48
N THR A 44 -0.39 -6.39 2.20
CA THR A 44 0.60 -7.33 1.68
C THR A 44 0.70 -8.61 2.49
N HIS A 45 1.28 -9.63 1.86
CA HIS A 45 1.75 -10.84 2.52
C HIS A 45 3.26 -10.75 2.69
N THR A 46 3.76 -11.14 3.85
CA THR A 46 5.18 -11.20 4.13
C THR A 46 5.49 -12.41 5.03
N SER A 47 6.74 -12.84 5.03
CA SER A 47 7.18 -13.98 5.84
C SER A 47 8.58 -13.75 6.38
N MET A 48 8.90 -14.43 7.46
CA MET A 48 10.22 -14.43 8.06
C MET A 48 10.54 -15.78 8.70
N VAL A 49 11.82 -16.08 8.79
CA VAL A 49 12.33 -17.15 9.65
C VAL A 49 12.93 -16.49 10.89
N VAL A 50 12.37 -16.80 12.05
CA VAL A 50 12.90 -16.36 13.35
C VAL A 50 13.89 -17.42 13.84
N PRO A 51 15.15 -17.05 14.14
CA PRO A 51 16.15 -17.95 14.71
C PRO A 51 15.69 -18.59 16.04
N GLY A 52 16.43 -19.59 16.53
CA GLY A 52 16.14 -20.18 17.84
C GLY A 52 16.24 -19.14 18.96
N PHE A 53 15.30 -19.20 19.91
CA PHE A 53 15.25 -18.31 21.08
C PHE A 53 14.57 -19.01 22.25
N GLU A 54 14.79 -18.51 23.46
CA GLU A 54 14.09 -18.91 24.68
C GLU A 54 13.21 -17.74 25.15
N GLY A 55 11.99 -18.04 25.59
CA GLY A 55 11.06 -17.01 26.08
C GLY A 55 10.59 -16.04 24.99
N THR A 56 11.20 -14.86 24.89
CA THR A 56 10.78 -13.78 23.98
C THR A 56 11.94 -13.30 23.13
N THR A 57 11.66 -12.97 21.87
CA THR A 57 12.63 -12.39 20.94
C THR A 57 12.01 -11.28 20.10
N ALA A 58 12.86 -10.45 19.50
CA ALA A 58 12.47 -9.45 18.51
C ALA A 58 13.00 -9.86 17.14
N ALA A 59 12.15 -9.80 16.12
CA ALA A 59 12.51 -10.07 14.73
C ALA A 59 12.00 -8.95 13.83
N LYS A 60 12.74 -8.67 12.75
CA LYS A 60 12.37 -7.61 11.79
C LYS A 60 11.53 -8.21 10.67
N LEU A 61 10.32 -7.68 10.50
CA LEU A 61 9.45 -8.04 9.38
C LEU A 61 9.63 -7.03 8.26
N SER A 62 10.14 -7.48 7.12
CA SER A 62 10.20 -6.65 5.92
C SER A 62 8.81 -6.51 5.33
N VAL A 63 8.32 -5.27 5.25
CA VAL A 63 7.05 -4.94 4.61
C VAL A 63 7.34 -4.32 3.26
N PRO A 64 7.12 -5.02 2.14
CA PRO A 64 7.35 -4.45 0.83
C PRO A 64 6.36 -3.33 0.57
N THR A 65 6.88 -2.18 0.15
CA THR A 65 6.11 -0.99 -0.22
C THR A 65 6.20 -0.79 -1.73
N SER A 66 5.08 -0.41 -2.35
CA SER A 66 5.02 -0.10 -3.77
C SER A 66 4.46 1.30 -3.96
N PHE A 67 4.90 1.96 -5.04
CA PHE A 67 4.41 3.26 -5.50
C PHE A 67 3.52 3.13 -6.73
N ASP A 68 3.21 1.89 -7.10
CA ASP A 68 2.28 1.60 -8.16
C ASP A 68 0.87 1.99 -7.74
N LEU A 69 0.44 3.17 -8.20
CA LEU A 69 -0.91 3.68 -8.03
C LEU A 69 -1.94 2.85 -8.80
N SER A 70 -1.62 1.74 -9.46
CA SER A 70 -2.64 0.76 -9.87
C SER A 70 -3.11 -0.12 -8.70
N LEU A 71 -2.32 -0.20 -7.63
CA LEU A 71 -2.60 -1.03 -6.46
C LEU A 71 -3.45 -0.29 -5.42
N ALA A 72 -4.50 -0.94 -4.93
CA ALA A 72 -5.43 -0.33 -3.98
C ALA A 72 -4.76 0.15 -2.67
N PRO A 73 -3.85 -0.60 -2.03
CA PRO A 73 -3.14 -0.12 -0.83
C PRO A 73 -2.32 1.13 -1.10
N THR A 74 -1.63 1.20 -2.24
CA THR A 74 -0.81 2.34 -2.62
C THR A 74 -1.66 3.59 -2.86
N LYS A 75 -2.74 3.46 -3.66
CA LYS A 75 -3.71 4.55 -3.85
C LYS A 75 -4.26 5.05 -2.52
N TYR A 76 -4.54 4.12 -1.60
CA TYR A 76 -5.08 4.47 -0.30
C TYR A 76 -4.09 5.30 0.50
N PHE A 77 -2.84 4.84 0.63
CA PHE A 77 -1.82 5.61 1.34
C PHE A 77 -1.51 6.95 0.67
N PHE A 78 -1.54 7.01 -0.66
CA PHE A 78 -1.36 8.24 -1.43
C PHE A 78 -2.45 9.28 -1.14
N ALA A 79 -3.68 8.84 -0.90
CA ALA A 79 -4.82 9.72 -0.59
C ALA A 79 -4.80 10.31 0.83
N LEU A 80 -3.90 9.85 1.71
CA LEU A 80 -3.90 10.28 3.13
C LEU A 80 -2.94 11.44 3.36
N GLU A 81 -3.43 12.46 4.06
CA GLU A 81 -2.60 13.64 4.38
C GLU A 81 -2.03 13.60 5.80
N GLY A 82 -2.72 12.94 6.75
CA GLY A 82 -2.29 12.90 8.15
C GLY A 82 -2.97 11.85 9.01
N GLY A 83 -2.76 11.91 10.32
CA GLY A 83 -3.32 10.94 11.27
C GLY A 83 -2.71 9.54 11.14
N GLU A 84 -3.52 8.52 11.39
CA GLU A 84 -3.06 7.14 11.59
C GLU A 84 -3.78 6.15 10.69
N VAL A 85 -3.05 5.19 10.15
CA VAL A 85 -3.58 4.04 9.41
C VAL A 85 -3.75 2.85 10.36
N PRO A 86 -4.98 2.37 10.59
CA PRO A 86 -5.22 1.19 11.41
C PRO A 86 -4.83 -0.08 10.63
N LEU A 87 -3.86 -0.80 11.15
CA LEU A 87 -3.33 -2.04 10.59
C LEU A 87 -3.63 -3.22 11.53
N THR A 88 -3.97 -4.36 10.93
CA THR A 88 -4.06 -5.64 11.63
C THR A 88 -3.10 -6.64 11.00
N PHE A 89 -2.22 -7.20 11.83
CA PHE A 89 -1.23 -8.21 11.48
C PHE A 89 -1.78 -9.57 11.90
N GLN A 90 -2.05 -10.44 10.93
CA GLN A 90 -2.57 -11.78 11.16
C GLN A 90 -1.44 -12.78 10.94
N PHE A 91 -1.12 -13.55 11.97
CA PHE A 91 0.02 -14.46 11.94
C PHE A 91 -0.42 -15.90 11.67
N SER A 92 0.40 -16.61 10.90
CA SER A 92 0.29 -18.05 10.72
C SER A 92 1.70 -18.63 10.56
N GLY A 93 1.88 -19.94 10.75
CA GLY A 93 3.20 -20.53 10.60
C GLY A 93 3.40 -21.75 11.47
N THR A 94 4.66 -22.11 11.66
CA THR A 94 5.08 -23.30 12.40
C THR A 94 6.20 -22.97 13.38
N VAL A 95 5.99 -23.32 14.65
CA VAL A 95 7.00 -23.32 15.70
C VAL A 95 7.68 -24.68 15.71
N PHE A 96 9.00 -24.67 15.77
CA PHE A 96 9.82 -25.86 15.93
C PHE A 96 10.51 -25.74 17.28
N TYR A 97 10.35 -26.73 18.14
CA TYR A 97 10.94 -26.72 19.49
C TYR A 97 11.36 -28.13 19.89
N ARG A 98 12.17 -28.22 20.95
CA ARG A 98 12.48 -29.50 21.60
C ARG A 98 11.68 -29.61 22.88
N ASP A 99 11.09 -30.77 23.12
CA ASP A 99 10.41 -31.07 24.38
C ASP A 99 11.40 -31.46 25.49
N ALA A 100 10.87 -31.87 26.64
CA ALA A 100 11.67 -32.28 27.80
C ALA A 100 12.58 -33.49 27.52
N GLU A 101 12.25 -34.31 26.53
CA GLU A 101 12.99 -35.52 26.12
C GLU A 101 13.93 -35.23 24.93
N ALA A 102 14.10 -33.95 24.58
CA ALA A 102 14.89 -33.45 23.45
C ALA A 102 14.38 -33.87 22.06
N ALA A 103 13.16 -34.41 21.98
CA ALA A 103 12.53 -34.76 20.71
C ALA A 103 12.11 -33.50 19.94
N LEU A 104 12.25 -33.52 18.62
CA LEU A 104 11.85 -32.39 17.77
C LEU A 104 10.34 -32.39 17.59
N MET A 105 9.71 -31.31 18.06
CA MET A 105 8.26 -31.09 17.99
C MET A 105 7.93 -29.95 17.04
N THR A 106 6.71 -29.99 16.52
CA THR A 106 6.17 -28.93 15.65
C THR A 106 4.76 -28.54 16.09
N GLU A 107 4.50 -27.25 16.14
CA GLU A 107 3.17 -26.71 16.43
C GLU A 107 2.79 -25.62 15.44
N ARG A 108 1.52 -25.56 15.07
CA ARG A 108 0.99 -24.51 14.19
C ARG A 108 0.62 -23.28 15.01
N ILE A 109 1.01 -22.11 14.52
CA ILE A 109 0.58 -20.84 15.13
C ILE A 109 -0.94 -20.71 14.94
N PRO A 110 -1.73 -20.54 16.03
CA PRO A 110 -3.17 -20.38 15.94
C PRO A 110 -3.55 -19.12 15.16
N TRP A 111 -4.63 -19.20 14.39
CA TRP A 111 -5.18 -18.07 13.62
C TRP A 111 -5.64 -16.89 14.47
N THR A 112 -5.87 -17.11 15.76
CA THR A 112 -6.22 -16.06 16.73
C THR A 112 -5.03 -15.19 17.13
N LYS A 113 -3.81 -15.52 16.69
CA LYS A 113 -2.63 -14.68 16.90
C LYS A 113 -2.66 -13.53 15.90
N GLU A 114 -3.22 -12.41 16.34
CA GLU A 114 -3.21 -11.14 15.62
C GLU A 114 -2.65 -10.00 16.49
N CYS A 115 -2.18 -8.95 15.83
CA CYS A 115 -1.73 -7.71 16.47
C CYS A 115 -2.33 -6.51 15.72
N ARG A 116 -2.70 -5.46 16.46
CA ARG A 116 -3.18 -4.21 15.88
C ARG A 116 -2.16 -3.12 16.09
N PHE A 117 -1.92 -2.32 15.06
CA PHE A 117 -1.00 -1.20 15.10
C PHE A 117 -1.61 -0.01 14.36
N ARG A 118 -1.46 1.18 14.94
CA ARG A 118 -1.84 2.43 14.29
C ARG A 118 -0.55 3.04 13.75
N MET A 119 -0.39 2.98 12.43
CA MET A 119 0.81 3.48 11.76
C MET A 119 0.60 4.95 11.41
N PRO A 120 1.50 5.87 11.83
CA PRO A 120 1.37 7.26 11.46
C PRO A 120 1.50 7.42 9.95
N VAL A 121 0.62 8.21 9.34
CA VAL A 121 0.71 8.54 7.90
C VAL A 121 2.05 9.20 7.58
N ALA A 122 2.62 9.94 8.53
CA ALA A 122 3.97 10.51 8.42
C ALA A 122 5.05 9.46 8.12
N VAL A 123 4.99 8.26 8.71
CA VAL A 123 5.96 7.19 8.45
C VAL A 123 5.95 6.78 6.98
N TRP A 124 4.75 6.68 6.39
CA TRP A 124 4.60 6.39 4.98
C TRP A 124 5.12 7.54 4.10
N ARG A 125 4.74 8.79 4.42
CA ARG A 125 5.16 9.98 3.67
C ARG A 125 6.69 10.15 3.67
N GLU A 126 7.32 9.98 4.82
CA GLU A 126 8.78 10.00 4.92
C GLU A 126 9.44 8.88 4.10
N LEU A 127 8.82 7.69 4.05
CA LEU A 127 9.30 6.60 3.21
C LEU A 127 9.16 6.95 1.72
N ILE A 128 8.07 7.59 1.31
CA ILE A 128 7.91 8.10 -0.06
C ILE A 128 9.01 9.09 -0.40
N GLU A 129 9.16 10.14 0.41
CA GLU A 129 10.07 11.25 0.14
C GLU A 129 11.53 10.78 0.04
N ARG A 130 11.94 9.81 0.87
CA ARG A 130 13.29 9.23 0.82
C ARG A 130 13.55 8.42 -0.46
N HIS A 131 12.53 7.82 -1.05
CA HIS A 131 12.67 6.97 -2.23
C HIS A 131 12.36 7.70 -3.55
N TYR A 132 11.59 8.79 -3.51
CA TYR A 132 11.06 9.50 -4.68
C TYR A 132 11.00 11.02 -4.43
N SER A 133 12.17 11.67 -4.29
CA SER A 133 12.27 13.09 -3.93
C SER A 133 11.72 14.05 -4.98
N ASP A 134 11.89 13.75 -6.28
CA ASP A 134 11.72 14.75 -7.35
C ASP A 134 10.74 14.33 -8.46
N GLY A 135 9.97 13.25 -8.27
CA GLY A 135 9.06 12.79 -9.33
C GLY A 135 8.10 11.68 -8.93
N ALA A 136 7.02 11.56 -9.72
CA ALA A 136 6.02 10.50 -9.58
C ALA A 136 6.18 9.45 -10.69
N TRP A 137 5.83 8.20 -10.38
CA TRP A 137 5.78 7.13 -11.37
C TRP A 137 4.34 6.94 -11.87
N LEU A 138 4.16 6.91 -13.20
CA LEU A 138 2.88 6.68 -13.85
C LEU A 138 2.95 5.40 -14.70
N CYS A 139 2.23 4.36 -14.29
CA CYS A 139 2.05 3.17 -15.12
C CYS A 139 1.12 3.47 -16.29
N LEU A 140 1.54 3.21 -17.51
CA LEU A 140 0.68 3.22 -18.68
C LEU A 140 0.64 1.84 -19.31
N SER A 141 -0.51 1.47 -19.88
CA SER A 141 -0.55 0.28 -20.75
C SER A 141 0.39 0.51 -21.94
N ARG A 142 0.96 -0.58 -22.46
CA ARG A 142 1.86 -0.53 -23.62
C ARG A 142 1.25 0.23 -24.80
N GLU A 143 -0.04 0.02 -25.04
CA GLU A 143 -0.79 0.69 -26.11
C GLU A 143 -0.89 2.20 -25.88
N VAL A 144 -1.22 2.63 -24.67
CA VAL A 144 -1.34 4.06 -24.33
C VAL A 144 0.02 4.74 -24.42
N PHE A 145 1.07 4.08 -23.92
CA PHE A 145 2.44 4.57 -24.04
C PHE A 145 2.86 4.74 -25.51
N ASP A 146 2.61 3.74 -26.36
CA ASP A 146 2.96 3.82 -27.78
C ASP A 146 2.22 4.96 -28.50
N ARG A 147 0.94 5.20 -28.13
CA ARG A 147 0.17 6.36 -28.62
C ARG A 147 0.79 7.68 -28.17
N LEU A 148 1.15 7.80 -26.90
CA LEU A 148 1.78 9.00 -26.32
C LEU A 148 3.15 9.25 -26.95
N TYR A 149 3.95 8.21 -27.17
CA TYR A 149 5.25 8.29 -27.82
C TYR A 149 5.15 8.79 -29.27
N ARG A 150 4.18 8.28 -30.05
CA ARG A 150 3.94 8.78 -31.41
C ARG A 150 3.47 10.24 -31.41
N TYR A 151 2.66 10.64 -30.42
CA TYR A 151 2.23 12.01 -30.24
C TYR A 151 3.42 12.95 -29.97
N LYS A 152 4.32 12.58 -29.03
CA LYS A 152 5.60 13.26 -28.77
C LYS A 152 6.41 13.49 -30.04
N ALA A 153 6.63 12.41 -30.80
CA ALA A 153 7.47 12.42 -31.98
C ALA A 153 6.95 13.36 -33.07
N ARG A 154 5.63 13.41 -33.28
CA ARG A 154 5.01 14.28 -34.30
C ARG A 154 5.12 15.77 -33.99
N ARG A 155 5.16 16.13 -32.71
CA ARG A 155 5.22 17.53 -32.25
C ARG A 155 6.62 17.98 -31.85
N SER A 156 7.62 17.10 -31.96
CA SER A 156 9.00 17.37 -31.57
C SER A 156 9.15 17.91 -30.14
N VAL A 157 8.27 17.50 -29.22
CA VAL A 157 8.30 17.94 -27.82
C VAL A 157 9.51 17.32 -27.13
N PRO A 158 10.35 18.09 -26.42
CA PRO A 158 11.63 17.61 -25.91
C PRO A 158 11.46 16.65 -24.73
N THR A 159 10.56 16.94 -23.79
CA THR A 159 10.37 16.16 -22.57
C THR A 159 8.99 15.49 -22.53
N TRP A 160 8.82 14.53 -21.61
CA TRP A 160 7.51 13.94 -21.34
C TRP A 160 6.60 14.89 -20.56
N GLU A 161 7.18 15.66 -19.62
CA GLU A 161 6.46 16.66 -18.82
C GLU A 161 5.74 17.67 -19.70
N SER A 162 6.42 18.25 -20.69
CA SER A 162 5.79 19.23 -21.61
C SER A 162 4.60 18.65 -22.39
N ILE A 163 4.57 17.34 -22.64
CA ILE A 163 3.41 16.70 -23.30
C ILE A 163 2.28 16.52 -22.32
N ILE A 164 2.59 16.13 -21.08
CA ILE A 164 1.59 15.99 -20.03
C ILE A 164 0.97 17.35 -19.74
N ASP A 165 1.76 18.41 -19.60
CA ASP A 165 1.27 19.79 -19.41
C ASP A 165 0.36 20.21 -20.58
N GLU A 166 0.81 20.03 -21.83
CA GLU A 166 -0.01 20.32 -23.01
C GLU A 166 -1.33 19.56 -23.01
N LEU A 167 -1.31 18.25 -22.68
CA LEU A 167 -2.52 17.43 -22.64
C LEU A 167 -3.46 17.85 -21.51
N LEU A 168 -2.92 18.25 -20.36
CA LEU A 168 -3.69 18.72 -19.21
C LEU A 168 -4.35 20.06 -19.53
N GLU A 169 -3.61 21.05 -20.06
CA GLU A 169 -4.16 22.35 -20.47
C GLU A 169 -5.32 22.18 -21.47
N ASN A 170 -5.12 21.36 -22.51
CA ASN A 170 -6.16 21.08 -23.51
C ASN A 170 -7.38 20.32 -22.94
N ALA A 171 -7.19 19.55 -21.87
CA ALA A 171 -8.29 18.84 -21.20
C ALA A 171 -9.06 19.78 -20.26
N SER A 172 -8.37 20.66 -19.53
CA SER A 172 -8.96 21.68 -18.67
C SER A 172 -9.88 22.62 -19.45
N ASP A 173 -9.50 23.01 -20.67
CA ASP A 173 -10.31 23.86 -21.55
C ASP A 173 -11.60 23.18 -22.05
N LYS A 174 -11.67 21.85 -22.01
CA LYS A 174 -12.84 21.07 -22.45
C LYS A 174 -13.79 20.69 -21.32
N VAL A 175 -13.40 20.90 -20.06
CA VAL A 175 -14.24 20.62 -18.88
C VAL A 175 -15.13 21.83 -18.50
N LEU A 176 -15.02 22.95 -19.21
CA LEU A 176 -16.04 24.01 -19.22
C LEU A 176 -17.21 23.57 -20.14
N PRO A 177 -18.42 23.37 -19.61
CA PRO A 177 -19.17 24.40 -18.87
C PRO A 177 -19.47 24.10 -17.40
#